data_AF-A0A1W2D8S2-F1
#
_entry.id   AF-A0A1W2D8S2-F1
#
_cell.length_a   1.000
_cell.length_b   1.000
_cell.length_c   1.000
_cell.angle_alpha   90.00
_cell.angle_beta   90.00
_cell.angle_gamma   90.00
#
_symmetry.space_group_name_H-M   'P 1'
#
loop_
_entity.id
_entity.type
_entity.pdbx_description
1 polymer ?
#
loop_
_entity_poly.entity_id
_entity_poly.type
_entity_poly.pdbx_seq_one_letter_code
_entity_poly.pdbx_strand_id
1 'polypeptide(L)' 'MMLLDKWRENEDRVRQAGAIALERAREAGVPAYYRDPSLGEGIVKEMPDGNRVLIGEAEEEKCIAAALARRG' A
#
# COMPACT_ATOMS: atom_id res chain seq x y z
N MET A 1 -13.60 -9.03 -24.38
CA MET A 1 -12.54 -8.07 -24.00
C MET A 1 -12.11 -8.40 -22.58
N MET A 2 -10.82 -8.61 -22.33
CA MET A 2 -10.36 -9.06 -21.01
C MET A 2 -10.26 -7.89 -20.03
N LEU A 3 -10.30 -8.19 -18.73
CA LEU A 3 -10.27 -7.19 -17.65
C LEU A 3 -9.04 -6.25 -17.76
N LEU A 4 -7.91 -6.80 -18.21
CA LEU A 4 -6.65 -6.08 -18.38
C LEU A 4 -6.69 -5.06 -19.52
N ASP A 5 -7.45 -5.34 -20.60
CA ASP A 5 -7.62 -4.39 -21.71
C ASP A 5 -8.38 -3.14 -21.23
N LYS A 6 -9.47 -3.35 -20.48
CA LYS A 6 -10.21 -2.24 -19.86
C LYS A 6 -9.36 -1.45 -18.86
N TRP A 7 -8.44 -2.14 -18.18
CA TRP A 7 -7.55 -1.47 -17.24
C TRP A 7 -6.55 -0.56 -17.96
N ARG A 8 -6.01 -1.00 -19.10
CA ARG A 8 -5.18 -0.16 -19.97
C ARG A 8 -5.97 1.01 -20.56
N GLU A 9 -7.19 0.79 -21.02
CA GLU A 9 -8.06 1.86 -21.54
C GLU A 9 -8.44 2.91 -20.48
N ASN A 10 -8.37 2.55 -19.20
CA ASN A 10 -8.73 3.42 -18.08
C ASN A 10 -7.52 3.74 -17.19
N GLU A 11 -6.29 3.59 -17.69
CA GLU A 11 -5.08 3.74 -16.89
C GLU A 11 -5.05 5.07 -16.12
N ASP A 12 -5.38 6.18 -16.79
CA ASP A 12 -5.40 7.51 -16.17
C ASP A 12 -6.44 7.59 -15.04
N ARG A 13 -7.61 6.97 -15.20
CA ARG A 13 -8.65 6.94 -14.17
C ARG A 13 -8.24 6.08 -12.98
N VAL A 14 -7.53 4.97 -13.22
CA VAL A 14 -6.99 4.12 -12.16
C VAL A 14 -5.91 4.88 -11.39
N ARG A 15 -5.02 5.59 -12.10
CA ARG A 15 -4.00 6.44 -11.49
C ARG A 15 -4.63 7.54 -10.63
N GLN A 16 -5.66 8.20 -11.15
CA GLN A 16 -6.41 9.23 -10.42
C GLN A 16 -7.10 8.66 -9.18
N ALA A 17 -7.73 7.49 -9.29
CA ALA A 17 -8.35 6.82 -8.14
C ALA A 17 -7.33 6.47 -7.06
N GLY A 18 -6.13 6.02 -7.44
CA GLY A 18 -5.02 5.78 -6.52
C GLY A 18 -4.59 7.06 -5.78
N ALA A 19 -4.42 8.16 -6.50
CA ALA A 19 -4.07 9.45 -5.90
C ALA A 19 -5.13 9.94 -4.90
N ILE A 20 -6.42 9.83 -5.26
CA ILE A 20 -7.54 10.18 -4.37
C ILE A 20 -7.53 9.27 -3.14
N ALA A 21 -7.30 7.96 -3.29
CA ALA A 21 -7.26 7.04 -2.16
C ALA A 21 -6.14 7.38 -1.17
N LEU A 22 -4.95 7.76 -1.66
CA LEU A 22 -3.83 8.20 -0.82
C LEU A 22 -4.18 9.48 -0.07
N GLU A 23 -4.77 10.47 -0.76
CA GLU A 23 -5.21 11.72 -0.14
C GLU A 23 -6.25 11.47 0.96
N ARG A 24 -7.26 10.61 0.70
CA ARG A 24 -8.27 10.24 1.69
C ARG A 24 -7.68 9.52 2.89
N ALA A 25 -6.73 8.62 2.69
CA ALA A 25 -6.04 7.94 3.78
C ALA A 25 -5.29 8.96 4.67
N ARG A 26 -4.63 9.93 4.05
CA ARG A 26 -3.94 11.02 4.73
C ARG A 26 -4.89 11.89 5.55
N GLU A 27 -6.00 12.34 4.96
CA GLU A 27 -7.04 13.12 5.65
C GLU A 27 -7.62 12.37 6.84
N ALA A 28 -7.80 11.05 6.71
CA ALA A 28 -8.30 10.19 7.77
C ALA A 28 -7.25 9.82 8.84
N GLY A 29 -5.99 10.22 8.66
CA GLY A 29 -4.90 9.93 9.59
C GLY A 29 -4.54 8.43 9.66
N VAL A 30 -4.80 7.67 8.59
CA VAL A 30 -4.53 6.22 8.52
C VAL A 30 -3.44 5.90 7.49
N PRO A 31 -2.65 4.82 7.71
CA PRO A 31 -1.67 4.40 6.74
C PRO A 31 -2.32 3.84 5.46
N ALA A 32 -1.72 4.13 4.31
CA ALA A 32 -2.05 3.52 3.03
C ALA A 32 -1.07 2.40 2.67
N TYR A 33 -1.57 1.33 2.07
CA TYR A 33 -0.77 0.18 1.65
C TYR A 33 -0.94 -0.04 0.14
N TYR A 34 0.15 -0.09 -0.59
CA TYR A 34 0.14 -0.29 -2.04
C TYR A 34 1.43 -0.96 -2.53
N ARG A 35 1.43 -1.39 -3.80
CA ARG A 35 2.65 -1.86 -4.47
C ARG A 35 3.14 -0.78 -5.42
N ASP A 36 4.44 -0.53 -5.39
CA ASP A 36 5.10 0.39 -6.31
C ASP A 36 6.41 -0.24 -6.78
N PRO A 37 6.43 -0.77 -8.01
CA PRO A 37 7.62 -1.41 -8.57
C PRO A 37 8.85 -0.49 -8.64
N SER A 38 8.66 0.84 -8.60
CA SER A 38 9.78 1.78 -8.59
C SER A 38 10.49 1.88 -7.24
N LEU A 39 9.85 1.40 -6.16
CA LEU A 39 10.37 1.44 -4.79
C LEU A 39 10.96 0.10 -4.32
N GLY A 40 10.89 -0.94 -5.16
CA GLY A 40 11.40 -2.28 -4.89
C GLY A 40 10.30 -3.33 -4.74
N GLU A 41 10.72 -4.57 -4.50
CA GLU A 41 9.82 -5.70 -4.25
C GLU A 41 9.26 -5.63 -2.82
N GLY A 42 7.94 -5.48 -2.68
CA GLY A 42 7.27 -5.45 -1.37
C GLY A 42 5.96 -4.66 -1.36
N ILE A 43 5.41 -4.49 -0.15
CA ILE A 43 4.25 -3.62 0.09
C ILE A 43 4.76 -2.31 0.68
N VAL A 44 4.46 -1.20 0.02
CA VAL A 44 4.72 0.14 0.55
C VAL A 44 3.64 0.47 1.57
N LYS A 45 4.06 0.82 2.79
CA LYS A 45 3.24 1.47 3.80
C LYS A 45 3.57 2.96 3.81
N GLU A 46 2.65 3.78 3.35
CA GLU A 46 2.73 5.24 3.44
C GLU A 46 1.95 5.74 4.65
N MET A 47 2.63 6.49 5.51
CA MET A 47 2.08 7.13 6.69
C MET A 47 1.43 8.48 6.32
N PRO A 48 0.49 9.01 7.12
CA PRO A 48 -0.18 10.30 6.85
C PRO A 48 0.76 11.51 6.78
N ASP A 49 1.94 11.43 7.42
CA ASP A 49 2.98 12.46 7.34
C ASP A 49 3.77 12.42 6.02
N GLY A 50 3.52 11.42 5.16
CA GLY A 50 4.21 11.18 3.90
C GLY A 50 5.43 10.27 4.03
N ASN A 51 5.74 9.78 5.24
CA ASN A 51 6.82 8.82 5.43
C ASN A 51 6.45 7.46 4.82
N ARG A 52 7.39 6.82 4.12
CA ARG A 52 7.18 5.55 3.41
C ARG A 52 8.11 4.48 3.95
N VAL A 53 7.55 3.31 4.22
CA VAL A 53 8.29 2.12 4.64
C VAL A 53 7.97 0.99 3.67
N LEU A 54 8.99 0.34 3.12
CA LEU A 54 8.82 -0.88 2.33
C LEU A 54 8.74 -2.07 3.27
N ILE A 55 7.59 -2.71 3.33
CA ILE A 55 7.38 -3.95 4.08
C ILE A 55 7.75 -5.11 3.16
N GLY A 56 8.88 -5.75 3.46
CA GLY A 56 9.30 -7.01 2.83
C GLY A 56 8.85 -8.22 3.64
N GLU A 57 8.86 -9.41 3.01
CA GLU A 57 8.46 -10.69 3.62
C GLU A 57 9.20 -11.01 4.94
N ALA A 58 10.42 -10.51 5.12
CA ALA A 58 11.23 -10.74 6.32
C ALA A 58 10.78 -9.92 7.56
N GLU A 59 9.95 -8.89 7.40
CA GLU A 59 9.42 -8.09 8.53
C GLU A 59 8.03 -8.55 9.00
N GLU A 60 7.25 -9.23 8.14
CA GLU A 60 5.94 -9.78 8.50
C GLU A 60 6.05 -10.85 9.61
N GLU A 61 7.06 -11.72 9.55
CA GLU A 61 7.30 -12.73 10.60
C GLU A 61 7.56 -12.06 11.97
N LYS A 62 8.28 -10.95 12.01
CA LYS A 62 8.61 -10.27 13.28
C LYS A 62 7.42 -9.52 13.87
N CYS A 63 6.62 -8.87 13.03
CA CYS A 63 5.44 -8.12 13.48
C CYS A 63 4.31 -9.05 13.94
N ILE A 64 4.05 -10.16 13.23
CA ILE A 64 3.05 -11.16 13.63
C ILE A 64 3.50 -11.88 14.91
N ALA A 65 4.78 -12.29 14.99
CA ALA A 65 5.33 -12.88 16.21
C ALA A 65 5.23 -11.94 17.42
N ALA A 66 5.54 -10.66 17.25
CA ALA A 66 5.43 -9.66 18.32
C ALA A 66 3.98 -9.37 18.74
N ALA A 67 3.02 -9.45 17.82
CA ALA A 67 1.60 -9.28 18.13
C ALA A 67 1.02 -10.49 18.87
N LEU A 68 1.46 -11.71 18.53
CA LEU A 68 1.05 -12.95 19.20
C LEU A 68 1.68 -13.10 20.58
N ALA A 69 2.95 -12.69 20.76
CA ALA A 69 3.64 -12.75 22.05
C ALA A 69 3.06 -11.83 23.13
N ARG A 70 2.27 -10.81 22.75
CA ARG A 70 1.59 -9.90 23.69
C ARG A 70 0.20 -10.39 24.14
N ARG A 71 -0.26 -11.53 23.61
CA ARG A 71 -1.57 -12.14 23.93
C ARG A 71 -1.46 -13.44 24.74
N GLY A 72 -0.26 -13.89 25.09
CA GLY A 72 0.00 -14.96 26.05
C GLY A 72 0.46 -14.40 27.38
#